data_AF-A0A919CPH7-F1
#
_entry.id   AF-A0A919CPH7-F1
#
_cell.length_a   1.000
_cell.length_b   1.000
_cell.length_c   1.000
_cell.angle_alpha   90.00
_cell.angle_beta   90.00
_cell.angle_gamma   90.00
#
_symmetry.space_group_name_H-M   'P 1'
#
loop_
_entity.id
_entity.type
_entity.pdbx_description
1 polymer ?
#
loop_
_entity_poly.entity_id
_entity_poly.type
_entity_poly.pdbx_seq_one_letter_code
_entity_poly.pdbx_strand_id
1 'polypeptide(L)'
;MSRLDTIRPQRWERAGRVVSTDPALIDADAVQRYLAAGQQSPGIPIEVVREFVANSVNFGLFDGAPEAGASMIGYARVVTDFAAFAYIGDVFLTDDAERGQGWGSWLMDCIFAHPDLQDLRRWMLMCGERPVAWYRRYGFEEPGRPGFALHRTDRGIYLRKADPESR
;
A
#
# COMPACT_ATOMS: atom_id res chain seq x y z
N MET A 1 14.37 18.76 -5.80
CA MET A 1 12.97 18.29 -5.84
C MET A 1 13.01 16.82 -6.18
N SER A 2 12.36 15.99 -5.37
CA SER A 2 12.21 14.55 -5.63
C SER A 2 11.25 14.32 -6.79
N ARG A 3 11.36 13.20 -7.50
CA ARG A 3 10.38 12.80 -8.52
C ARG A 3 8.98 12.69 -7.91
N LEU A 4 8.89 12.26 -6.65
CA LEU A 4 7.66 12.19 -5.89
C LEU A 4 6.96 13.56 -5.74
N ASP A 5 7.72 14.66 -5.63
CA ASP A 5 7.14 16.01 -5.51
C ASP A 5 6.52 16.51 -6.83
N THR A 6 6.86 15.85 -7.93
CA THR A 6 6.49 16.25 -9.30
C THR A 6 5.50 15.30 -9.96
N ILE A 7 5.20 14.18 -9.31
CA ILE A 7 4.24 13.19 -9.81
C ILE A 7 2.84 13.81 -9.81
N ARG A 8 2.09 13.60 -10.89
CA ARG A 8 0.71 14.08 -10.96
C ARG A 8 -0.20 13.06 -10.28
N PRO A 9 -1.07 13.49 -9.35
CA PRO A 9 -2.13 12.63 -8.84
C PRO A 9 -2.94 11.99 -9.98
N GLN A 10 -3.22 10.71 -9.84
CA GLN A 10 -4.03 9.93 -10.76
C GLN A 10 -5.37 9.60 -10.12
N ARG A 11 -6.38 9.41 -10.97
CA ARG A 11 -7.74 9.07 -10.55
C ARG A 11 -8.35 8.04 -11.49
N TRP A 12 -8.98 7.03 -10.91
CA TRP A 12 -9.78 6.03 -11.63
C TRP A 12 -11.15 5.89 -10.97
N GLU A 13 -12.17 5.61 -11.77
CA GLU A 13 -13.54 5.45 -11.30
C GLU A 13 -14.14 4.14 -11.81
N ARG A 14 -14.86 3.44 -10.93
CA ARG A 14 -15.53 2.18 -11.27
C ARG A 14 -16.72 1.96 -10.35
N ALA A 15 -17.90 1.81 -10.94
CA ALA A 15 -19.14 1.45 -10.23
C ALA A 15 -19.39 2.28 -8.95
N GLY A 16 -19.26 3.60 -9.06
CA GLY A 16 -19.48 4.54 -7.94
C GLY A 16 -18.32 4.67 -6.96
N ARG A 17 -17.24 3.89 -7.10
CA ARG A 17 -16.01 3.99 -6.31
C ARG A 17 -14.91 4.72 -7.06
N VAL A 18 -13.97 5.26 -6.30
CA VAL A 18 -12.84 6.05 -6.80
C VAL A 18 -11.53 5.50 -6.24
N VAL A 19 -10.52 5.35 -7.08
CA VAL A 19 -9.12 5.22 -6.63
C VAL A 19 -8.40 6.53 -6.93
N SER A 20 -7.70 7.09 -5.94
CA SER A 20 -6.90 8.31 -6.08
C SER A 20 -5.49 8.11 -5.57
N THR A 21 -4.51 8.76 -6.21
CA THR A 21 -3.14 8.90 -5.69
C THR A 21 -2.81 10.29 -5.18
N ASP A 22 -3.81 11.15 -5.02
CA ASP A 22 -3.61 12.45 -4.38
C ASP A 22 -3.28 12.27 -2.90
N PRO A 23 -2.06 12.65 -2.44
CA PRO A 23 -1.67 12.50 -1.04
C PRO A 23 -2.57 13.31 -0.10
N ALA A 24 -3.21 14.40 -0.57
CA ALA A 24 -4.13 15.19 0.25
C ALA A 24 -5.45 14.47 0.56
N LEU A 25 -5.81 13.44 -0.22
CA LEU A 25 -7.01 12.64 -0.01
C LEU A 25 -6.77 11.40 0.87
N ILE A 26 -5.52 11.03 1.14
CA ILE A 26 -5.19 9.84 1.92
C ILE A 26 -5.47 10.10 3.40
N ASP A 27 -6.44 9.38 3.96
CA ASP A 27 -6.73 9.37 5.40
C ASP A 27 -5.68 8.55 6.15
N ALA A 28 -4.59 9.20 6.56
CA ALA A 28 -3.50 8.59 7.32
C ALA A 28 -3.96 7.99 8.65
N ASP A 29 -4.99 8.57 9.29
CA ASP A 29 -5.55 8.05 10.53
C ASP A 29 -6.30 6.73 10.27
N ALA A 30 -7.03 6.60 9.15
CA ALA A 30 -7.63 5.32 8.75
C ALA A 30 -6.57 4.25 8.42
N VAL A 31 -5.50 4.62 7.71
CA VAL A 31 -4.37 3.70 7.44
C VAL A 31 -3.73 3.24 8.75
N GLN A 32 -3.47 4.17 9.67
CA GLN A 32 -2.89 3.87 10.97
C GLN A 32 -3.79 2.93 11.78
N ARG A 33 -5.10 3.22 11.87
CA ARG A 33 -6.06 2.37 12.60
C ARG A 33 -6.05 0.94 12.07
N TYR A 34 -6.05 0.76 10.75
CA TYR A 34 -6.02 -0.56 10.13
C TYR A 34 -4.71 -1.30 10.44
N LEU A 35 -3.56 -0.66 10.16
CA LEU A 35 -2.25 -1.29 10.30
C LEU A 35 -1.90 -1.60 11.75
N ALA A 36 -2.25 -0.71 12.68
CA ALA A 36 -1.96 -0.86 14.11
C ALA A 36 -2.76 -1.99 14.77
N ALA A 37 -3.99 -2.23 14.31
CA ALA A 37 -4.83 -3.34 14.76
C ALA A 37 -4.51 -4.66 14.05
N GLY A 38 -3.93 -4.60 12.84
CA GLY A 38 -3.62 -5.76 12.02
C GLY A 38 -2.29 -6.43 12.33
N GLN A 39 -2.05 -7.57 11.69
CA GLN A 39 -0.78 -8.31 11.82
C GLN A 39 0.40 -7.68 11.05
N GLN A 40 0.13 -6.71 10.17
CA GLN A 40 1.14 -6.12 9.29
C GLN A 40 2.12 -5.22 10.05
N SER A 41 1.61 -4.28 10.85
CA SER A 41 2.43 -3.36 11.65
C SER A 41 1.78 -3.06 13.00
N PRO A 42 1.67 -4.04 13.91
CA PRO A 42 1.01 -3.85 15.19
C PRO A 42 1.58 -2.66 15.96
N GLY A 43 0.69 -1.76 16.41
CA GLY A 43 1.06 -0.57 17.18
C GLY A 43 1.85 0.49 16.41
N ILE A 44 1.80 0.51 15.08
CA ILE A 44 2.47 1.56 14.29
C ILE A 44 2.02 2.97 14.71
N PRO A 45 2.96 3.90 15.01
CA PRO A 45 2.63 5.28 15.33
C PRO A 45 2.12 6.06 14.11
N ILE A 46 1.21 7.02 14.34
CA ILE A 46 0.66 7.87 13.28
C ILE A 46 1.73 8.68 12.55
N GLU A 47 2.80 9.07 13.25
CA GLU A 47 3.92 9.81 12.67
C GLU A 47 4.67 8.98 11.62
N VAL A 48 4.81 7.66 11.85
CA VAL A 48 5.43 6.75 10.87
C VAL A 48 4.55 6.62 9.63
N VAL A 49 3.22 6.58 9.83
CA VAL A 49 2.26 6.51 8.73
C VAL A 49 2.30 7.79 7.90
N ARG A 50 2.24 8.95 8.53
CA ARG A 50 2.35 10.25 7.85
C ARG A 50 3.66 10.35 7.06
N GLU A 51 4.77 9.90 7.66
CA GLU A 51 6.08 9.91 6.99
C GLU A 51 6.09 9.00 5.76
N PHE A 52 5.60 7.75 5.84
CA PHE A 52 5.60 6.91 4.65
C PHE A 52 4.61 7.39 3.60
N VAL A 53 3.48 7.99 3.98
CA VAL A 53 2.51 8.56 3.02
C VAL A 53 3.17 9.69 2.26
N ALA A 54 3.91 10.57 2.94
CA ALA A 54 4.65 11.65 2.30
C ALA A 54 5.78 11.18 1.37
N ASN A 55 6.30 9.96 1.56
CA ASN A 55 7.49 9.44 0.86
C ASN A 55 7.20 8.23 -0.05
N SER A 56 5.96 8.04 -0.47
CA SER A 56 5.59 6.95 -1.39
C SER A 56 4.40 7.31 -2.28
N VAL A 57 4.15 6.50 -3.31
CA VAL A 57 2.93 6.61 -4.12
C VAL A 57 1.84 5.82 -3.41
N ASN A 58 0.79 6.50 -2.98
CA ASN A 58 -0.29 5.92 -2.20
C ASN A 58 -1.53 5.81 -3.08
N PHE A 59 -2.31 4.75 -2.90
CA PHE A 59 -3.56 4.51 -3.61
C PHE A 59 -4.66 4.38 -2.56
N GLY A 60 -5.52 5.39 -2.45
CA GLY A 60 -6.72 5.33 -1.63
C GLY A 60 -7.92 4.90 -2.48
N LEU A 61 -8.66 3.90 -2.02
CA LEU A 61 -9.93 3.47 -2.60
C LEU A 61 -11.08 4.03 -1.76
N PHE A 62 -12.02 4.73 -2.38
CA PHE A 62 -13.12 5.43 -1.72
C PHE A 62 -14.48 4.93 -2.23
N ASP A 63 -15.46 4.89 -1.32
CA ASP A 63 -16.86 4.63 -1.64
C ASP A 63 -17.61 5.93 -1.96
N GLY A 64 -17.45 6.40 -3.20
CA GLY A 64 -17.92 7.70 -3.66
C GLY A 64 -16.80 8.70 -3.94
N ALA A 65 -17.16 9.97 -4.12
CA ALA A 65 -16.21 11.04 -4.38
C ALA A 65 -15.46 11.47 -3.11
N PRO A 66 -14.13 11.30 -3.01
CA PRO A 66 -13.36 11.64 -1.82
C PRO A 66 -13.46 13.13 -1.47
N GLU A 67 -13.57 14.00 -2.47
CA GLU A 67 -13.73 15.45 -2.29
C GLU A 67 -15.05 15.82 -1.61
N ALA A 68 -16.06 14.93 -1.66
CA ALA A 68 -17.34 15.08 -0.97
C ALA A 68 -17.33 14.44 0.44
N GLY A 69 -16.17 14.00 0.93
CA GLY A 69 -16.03 13.34 2.23
C GLY A 69 -16.35 11.86 2.23
N ALA A 70 -16.27 11.20 1.06
CA ALA A 70 -16.43 9.75 0.97
C ALA A 70 -15.38 9.01 1.81
N SER A 71 -15.78 7.90 2.42
CA SER A 71 -14.87 7.13 3.27
C SER A 71 -13.87 6.33 2.43
N MET A 72 -12.62 6.25 2.92
CA MET A 72 -11.62 5.36 2.34
C MET A 72 -11.89 3.92 2.80
N ILE A 73 -12.19 3.04 1.84
CA ILE A 73 -12.53 1.62 2.05
C ILE A 73 -11.40 0.66 1.67
N GLY A 74 -10.30 1.18 1.11
CA GLY A 74 -9.13 0.38 0.77
C GLY A 74 -7.90 1.22 0.53
N TYR A 75 -6.73 0.59 0.60
CA TYR A 75 -5.45 1.26 0.51
C TYR A 75 -4.38 0.34 -0.07
N ALA A 76 -3.41 0.93 -0.76
CA ALA A 76 -2.17 0.29 -1.16
C ALA A 76 -1.06 1.33 -1.28
N ARG A 77 0.20 0.90 -1.16
CA ARG A 77 1.36 1.78 -1.19
C ARG A 77 2.47 1.23 -2.07
N VAL A 78 3.14 2.11 -2.81
CA VAL A 78 4.29 1.79 -3.66
C VAL A 78 5.48 2.67 -3.30
N VAL A 79 6.58 2.04 -2.86
CA VAL A 79 7.89 2.69 -2.69
C VAL A 79 8.71 2.43 -3.93
N THR A 80 9.20 3.48 -4.60
CA THR A 80 9.88 3.33 -5.89
C THR A 80 10.94 4.42 -6.11
N ASP A 81 11.90 4.10 -6.98
CA ASP A 81 12.83 5.06 -7.58
C ASP A 81 12.31 5.66 -8.89
N PHE A 82 11.12 5.24 -9.36
CA PHE A 82 10.48 5.62 -10.62
C PHE A 82 11.29 5.26 -11.88
N ALA A 83 12.25 4.34 -11.76
CA ALA A 83 13.17 4.03 -12.86
C ALA A 83 13.44 2.54 -13.03
N ALA A 84 13.63 1.80 -11.94
CA ALA A 84 14.06 0.40 -12.00
C ALA A 84 13.36 -0.50 -10.99
N PHE A 85 12.91 0.04 -9.86
CA PHE A 85 12.44 -0.75 -8.75
C PHE A 85 11.17 -0.19 -8.11
N ALA A 86 10.24 -1.09 -7.75
CA ALA A 86 9.13 -0.79 -6.87
C ALA A 86 8.91 -1.89 -5.83
N TYR A 87 8.53 -1.47 -4.63
CA TYR A 87 8.01 -2.33 -3.57
C TYR A 87 6.54 -2.00 -3.31
N ILE A 88 5.66 -2.99 -3.44
CA ILE A 88 4.24 -2.88 -3.08
C ILE A 88 4.08 -3.31 -1.62
N GLY A 89 3.48 -2.45 -0.82
CA GLY A 89 3.17 -2.68 0.59
C GLY A 89 1.75 -2.29 0.93
N ASP A 90 1.35 -2.70 2.13
CA ASP A 90 0.16 -2.18 2.82
C ASP A 90 -1.13 -2.27 2.00
N VAL A 91 -1.31 -3.35 1.23
CA VAL A 91 -2.51 -3.60 0.42
C VAL A 91 -3.63 -4.18 1.29
N PHE A 92 -4.72 -3.45 1.45
CA PHE A 92 -5.87 -3.91 2.22
C PHE A 92 -7.20 -3.25 1.83
N LEU A 93 -8.30 -3.86 2.29
CA LEU A 93 -9.63 -3.27 2.38
C LEU A 93 -9.96 -3.09 3.85
N THR A 94 -10.61 -1.99 4.23
CA THR A 94 -10.90 -1.66 5.64
C THR A 94 -11.98 -2.56 6.24
N ASP A 95 -12.91 -3.03 5.42
CA ASP A 95 -13.97 -3.96 5.79
C ASP A 95 -13.82 -5.30 5.03
N ASP A 96 -13.95 -6.41 5.76
CA ASP A 96 -13.93 -7.75 5.19
C ASP A 96 -15.15 -8.02 4.30
N ALA A 97 -16.28 -7.31 4.50
CA ALA A 97 -17.47 -7.39 3.65
C ALA A 97 -17.18 -6.96 2.19
N GLU A 98 -16.17 -6.11 1.98
CA GLU A 98 -15.74 -5.67 0.65
C GLU A 98 -14.87 -6.72 -0.07
N ARG A 99 -14.43 -7.78 0.62
CA ARG A 99 -13.63 -8.86 0.01
C ARG A 99 -14.48 -9.70 -0.95
N GLY A 100 -13.82 -10.26 -1.96
CA GLY A 100 -14.49 -11.08 -2.99
C GLY A 100 -15.23 -10.27 -4.04
N GLN A 101 -15.37 -8.96 -3.89
CA GLN A 101 -16.03 -8.07 -4.86
C GLN A 101 -15.09 -7.54 -5.95
N GLY A 102 -13.80 -7.90 -5.90
CA GLY A 102 -12.80 -7.52 -6.91
C GLY A 102 -12.10 -6.17 -6.66
N TRP A 103 -12.40 -5.47 -5.56
CA TRP A 103 -11.79 -4.18 -5.26
C TRP A 103 -10.28 -4.22 -5.03
N GLY A 104 -9.78 -5.28 -4.37
CA GLY A 104 -8.33 -5.48 -4.25
C GLY A 104 -7.65 -5.66 -5.60
N SER A 105 -8.28 -6.40 -6.52
CA SER A 105 -7.76 -6.54 -7.89
C SER A 105 -7.79 -5.20 -8.63
N TRP A 106 -8.87 -4.43 -8.51
CA TRP A 106 -8.96 -3.12 -9.14
C TRP A 106 -7.89 -2.15 -8.62
N LEU A 107 -7.58 -2.17 -7.31
CA LEU A 107 -6.46 -1.41 -6.74
C LEU A 107 -5.12 -1.80 -7.39
N MET A 108 -4.85 -3.10 -7.55
CA MET A 108 -3.64 -3.58 -8.23
C MET A 108 -3.61 -3.17 -9.71
N ASP A 109 -4.75 -3.25 -10.40
CA ASP A 109 -4.87 -2.81 -11.80
C ASP A 109 -4.53 -1.32 -11.92
N CYS A 110 -4.98 -0.48 -10.98
CA CYS A 110 -4.63 0.94 -10.94
C CYS A 110 -3.14 1.17 -10.67
N ILE A 111 -2.51 0.37 -9.81
CA ILE A 111 -1.06 0.44 -9.56
C ILE A 111 -0.28 0.20 -10.86
N PHE A 112 -0.60 -0.87 -11.57
CA PHE A 112 0.08 -1.22 -12.82
C PHE A 112 -0.26 -0.32 -13.99
N ALA A 113 -1.39 0.39 -13.94
CA ALA A 113 -1.77 1.40 -14.92
C ALA A 113 -1.18 2.79 -14.65
N HIS A 114 -0.52 3.02 -13.51
CA HIS A 114 0.00 4.34 -13.14
C HIS A 114 1.15 4.76 -14.09
N PRO A 115 1.06 5.91 -14.77
CA PRO A 115 2.02 6.30 -15.83
C PRO A 115 3.47 6.45 -15.36
N ASP A 116 3.69 6.93 -14.13
CA ASP A 116 5.04 7.03 -13.55
C ASP A 116 5.58 5.73 -12.93
N LEU A 117 4.82 4.63 -12.98
CA LEU A 117 5.25 3.31 -12.50
C LEU A 117 5.46 2.32 -13.66
N GLN A 118 5.64 2.83 -14.88
CA GLN A 118 5.90 2.02 -16.07
C GLN A 118 7.39 1.73 -16.22
N ASP A 119 7.71 0.71 -17.03
CA ASP A 119 9.09 0.32 -17.39
C ASP A 119 10.02 -0.04 -16.21
N LEU A 120 9.43 -0.31 -15.04
CA LEU A 120 10.18 -0.76 -13.87
C LEU A 120 10.68 -2.19 -14.07
N ARG A 121 12.00 -2.37 -13.97
CA ARG A 121 12.66 -3.67 -14.12
C ARG A 121 12.22 -4.69 -13.06
N ARG A 122 11.91 -4.24 -11.84
CA ARG A 122 11.62 -5.15 -10.73
C ARG A 122 10.53 -4.63 -9.82
N TRP A 123 9.58 -5.51 -9.54
CA TRP A 123 8.57 -5.35 -8.51
C TRP A 123 8.83 -6.35 -7.38
N MET A 124 8.68 -5.92 -6.12
CA MET A 124 8.77 -6.77 -4.95
C MET A 124 7.60 -6.53 -4.02
N LEU A 125 7.21 -7.56 -3.28
CA LEU A 125 6.26 -7.45 -2.17
C LEU A 125 6.59 -8.50 -1.12
N MET A 126 6.10 -8.28 0.09
CA MET A 126 6.07 -9.29 1.14
C MET A 126 4.62 -9.55 1.50
N CYS A 127 4.22 -10.81 1.53
CA CYS A 127 2.86 -11.20 1.88
C CYS A 127 2.85 -12.51 2.68
N GLY A 128 1.72 -12.77 3.35
CA GLY A 128 1.46 -14.10 3.92
C GLY A 128 1.14 -15.14 2.85
N GLU A 129 0.98 -16.39 3.26
CA GLU A 129 0.74 -17.50 2.32
C GLU A 129 -0.57 -17.35 1.52
N ARG A 130 -1.64 -16.85 2.16
CA ARG A 130 -2.98 -16.76 1.57
C ARG A 130 -3.04 -15.97 0.25
N PRO A 131 -2.48 -14.76 0.13
CA PRO A 131 -2.56 -13.97 -1.11
C PRO A 131 -1.57 -14.39 -2.21
N VAL A 132 -0.66 -15.34 -2.00
CA VAL A 132 0.38 -15.71 -2.99
C VAL A 132 -0.24 -16.08 -4.34
N ALA A 133 -1.26 -16.94 -4.35
CA ALA A 133 -1.93 -17.35 -5.59
C ALA A 133 -2.65 -16.20 -6.32
N TRP A 134 -3.03 -15.16 -5.59
CA TRP A 134 -3.62 -13.96 -6.17
C TRP A 134 -2.54 -13.06 -6.78
N TYR A 135 -1.42 -12.84 -6.10
CA TYR A 135 -0.30 -12.06 -6.64
C TYR A 135 0.35 -12.69 -7.87
N ARG A 136 0.39 -14.03 -7.98
CA ARG A 136 0.86 -14.72 -9.19
C ARG A 136 0.11 -14.34 -10.46
N ARG A 137 -1.17 -13.91 -10.35
CA ARG A 137 -1.97 -13.44 -11.50
C ARG A 137 -1.41 -12.14 -12.11
N TYR A 138 -0.64 -11.40 -11.32
CA TYR A 138 0.07 -10.18 -11.73
C TYR A 138 1.53 -10.44 -12.11
N GLY A 139 1.91 -11.70 -12.32
CA GLY A 139 3.27 -12.07 -12.72
C GLY A 139 4.29 -12.06 -11.57
N PHE A 140 3.85 -11.95 -10.31
CA PHE A 140 4.76 -12.16 -9.17
C PHE A 140 5.15 -13.63 -9.05
N GLU A 141 6.44 -13.86 -8.85
CA GLU A 141 7.01 -15.17 -8.58
C GLU A 141 7.76 -15.13 -7.25
N GLU A 142 7.77 -16.26 -6.54
CA GLU A 142 8.68 -16.41 -5.40
C GLU A 142 10.15 -16.33 -5.86
N PRO A 143 11.08 -15.94 -4.96
CA PRO A 143 12.50 -15.95 -5.25
C PRO A 143 12.96 -17.29 -5.86
N GLY A 144 13.31 -17.29 -7.15
CA GLY A 144 13.52 -18.50 -7.94
C GLY A 144 14.73 -19.37 -7.55
N ARG A 145 15.51 -18.96 -6.55
CA ARG A 145 16.56 -19.79 -5.93
C ARG A 145 16.85 -19.35 -4.50
N PRO A 146 17.33 -20.28 -3.63
CA PRO A 146 17.83 -19.92 -2.31
C PRO A 146 18.88 -18.80 -2.38
N GLY A 147 18.80 -17.85 -1.44
CA GLY A 147 19.73 -16.71 -1.37
C GLY A 147 19.50 -15.59 -2.39
N PHE A 148 18.49 -15.68 -3.26
CA PHE A 148 18.19 -14.62 -4.23
C PHE A 148 17.66 -13.33 -3.56
N ALA A 149 16.83 -13.48 -2.53
CA ALA A 149 16.31 -12.38 -1.73
C ALA A 149 16.50 -12.71 -0.25
N LEU A 150 16.97 -11.71 0.51
CA LEU A 150 17.12 -11.78 1.95
C LEU A 150 16.40 -10.58 2.55
N HIS A 151 15.77 -10.77 3.72
CA HIS A 151 15.10 -9.69 4.43
C HIS A 151 15.48 -9.74 5.91
N ARG A 152 15.44 -8.57 6.56
CA ARG A 152 15.56 -8.43 8.00
C ARG A 152 14.32 -7.73 8.50
N THR A 153 13.55 -8.41 9.35
CA THR A 153 12.27 -7.90 9.85
C THR A 153 12.29 -7.90 11.37
N ASP A 154 11.95 -6.76 11.96
CA ASP A 154 11.74 -6.60 13.39
C ASP A 154 10.25 -6.36 13.65
N ARG A 155 9.50 -7.44 13.89
CA ARG A 155 8.03 -7.38 14.03
C ARG A 155 7.58 -6.65 15.30
N GLY A 156 8.47 -6.47 16.28
CA GLY A 156 8.15 -5.83 17.56
C GLY A 156 8.61 -4.39 17.68
N ILE A 157 9.17 -3.79 16.61
CA ILE A 157 9.82 -2.48 16.70
C ILE A 157 8.88 -1.38 17.22
N TYR A 158 7.61 -1.37 16.81
CA TYR A 158 6.66 -0.34 17.20
C TYR A 158 6.12 -0.56 18.62
N LEU A 159 5.85 -1.81 18.99
CA LEU A 159 5.45 -2.15 20.36
C LEU A 159 6.53 -1.76 21.38
N ARG A 160 7.80 -2.05 21.09
CA ARG A 160 8.92 -1.64 21.96
C ARG A 160 9.23 -0.14 21.95
N LYS A 161 8.73 0.61 20.95
CA LYS A 161 8.83 2.08 20.95
C LYS A 161 7.70 2.71 21.76
N ALA A 162 6.55 2.07 21.81
CA ALA A 162 5.40 2.50 22.63
C ALA A 162 5.64 2.25 24.12
N ASP A 163 6.42 1.22 24.48
CA ASP A 163 6.84 0.92 25.85
C ASP A 163 8.37 0.79 25.94
N PRO A 164 9.09 1.91 26.17
CA PRO A 164 10.56 1.91 26.27
C PRO A 164 11.10 1.18 27.50
N GLU A 165 10.27 0.98 28.53
CA GLU A 165 10.64 0.33 29.79
C GLU A 165 10.58 -1.21 29.70
N SER A 166 10.02 -1.76 28.62
CA SER A 166 9.91 -3.21 28.39
C SER A 166 11.20 -3.87 27.87
N ARG A 167 12.37 -3.22 27.98
CA ARG A 167 13.67 -3.68 27.42
C ARG A 167 14.60 -4.26 28.45
#